data_AF-A0A3C0PIA8-F1
#
_entry.id   AF-A0A3C0PIA8-F1
#
_cell.length_a   1.000
_cell.length_b   1.000
_cell.length_c   1.000
_cell.angle_alpha   90.00
_cell.angle_beta   90.00
_cell.angle_gamma   90.00
#
_symmetry.space_group_name_H-M   'P 1'
#
loop_
_entity.id
_entity.type
_entity.pdbx_description
1 polymer ?
#
loop_
_entity_poly.entity_id
_entity_poly.type
_entity_poly.pdbx_seq_one_letter_code
_entity_poly.pdbx_strand_id
1 'polypeptide(L)' 'MIDALHISVAAVHGIDYLLTWNCSHIANAEMRSAIAFACDEMGYKCPTICTPQELMGKDL' A
#
# COMPACT_ATOMS: atom_id res chain seq x y z
N MET A 1 -3.83 -7.30 -11.08
CA MET A 1 -2.84 -6.71 -12.03
C MET A 1 -2.84 -5.19 -11.94
N ILE A 2 -4.02 -4.55 -11.96
CA ILE A 2 -4.16 -3.10 -11.73
C ILE A 2 -3.60 -2.66 -10.37
N ASP A 3 -3.69 -3.52 -9.36
CA ASP A 3 -3.26 -3.23 -7.99
C ASP A 3 -1.75 -2.99 -7.87
N ALA A 4 -0.94 -3.88 -8.46
CA ALA A 4 0.52 -3.75 -8.46
C ALA A 4 0.99 -2.50 -9.22
N LEU A 5 0.26 -2.12 -10.28
CA LEU A 5 0.54 -0.88 -11.01
C LEU A 5 0.23 0.35 -10.16
N HIS A 6 -0.91 0.38 -9.47
CA HIS A 6 -1.23 1.49 -8.57
C HIS A 6 -0.23 1.62 -7.41
N ILE A 7 0.21 0.49 -6.86
CA ILE A 7 1.19 0.44 -5.78
C ILE A 7 2.56 0.95 -6.24
N SER A 8 3.02 0.49 -7.42
CA SER A 8 4.30 0.96 -7.98
C SER A 8 4.27 2.44 -8.33
N VAL A 9 3.17 2.95 -8.90
CA VAL A 9 2.99 4.39 -9.13
C VAL A 9 3.02 5.16 -7.80
N ALA A 10 2.31 4.70 -6.77
CA ALA A 10 2.32 5.34 -5.46
C ALA A 10 3.72 5.38 -4.83
N ALA A 11 4.47 4.26 -4.90
CA ALA A 11 5.83 4.17 -4.39
C ALA A 11 6.81 5.10 -5.14
N VAL A 12 6.74 5.12 -6.48
CA VAL A 12 7.60 5.98 -7.32
C VAL A 12 7.33 7.46 -7.08
N HIS A 13 6.06 7.83 -6.84
CA HIS A 13 5.68 9.21 -6.57
C HIS A 13 5.82 9.61 -5.09
N GLY A 14 6.27 8.72 -4.21
CA GLY A 14 6.45 9.01 -2.79
C GLY A 14 5.14 9.25 -2.04
N ILE A 15 4.05 8.62 -2.47
CA ILE A 15 2.76 8.69 -1.78
C ILE A 15 2.85 7.88 -0.48
N ASP A 16 2.61 8.52 0.67
CA ASP A 16 2.69 7.85 1.96
C ASP A 16 1.52 6.87 2.23
N TYR A 17 0.34 7.12 1.65
CA TYR A 17 -0.88 6.35 1.91
C TYR A 17 -1.61 5.95 0.64
N LEU A 18 -1.83 4.65 0.47
CA LEU A 18 -2.68 4.10 -0.60
C LEU A 18 -3.99 3.61 0.01
N LEU A 19 -5.05 4.37 -0.22
CA LEU A 19 -6.39 4.03 0.26
C LEU A 19 -7.03 2.96 -0.63
N THR A 20 -7.39 1.82 -0.06
CA THR A 20 -8.11 0.75 -0.77
C THR A 20 -9.25 0.18 0.05
N TRP A 21 -10.38 -0.09 -0.62
CA TRP A 21 -11.49 -0.87 -0.05
C TRP A 21 -11.32 -2.38 -0.30
N ASN A 22 -10.31 -2.78 -1.08
CA ASN A 22 -10.05 -4.18 -1.42
C ASN A 22 -8.90 -4.75 -0.58
N CYS A 23 -9.14 -4.87 0.72
CA CYS A 23 -8.17 -5.50 1.62
C CYS A 23 -8.05 -7.01 1.41
N SER A 24 -9.09 -7.69 0.93
CA SER A 24 -9.07 -9.15 0.80
C SER A 24 -8.15 -9.69 -0.31
N HIS A 25 -7.68 -8.85 -1.25
CA HIS A 25 -6.75 -9.26 -2.30
C HIS A 25 -5.36 -8.59 -2.23
N ILE A 26 -5.22 -7.41 -1.64
CA ILE A 26 -3.95 -6.66 -1.52
C ILE A 26 -3.37 -6.68 -0.09
N ALA A 27 -4.22 -6.79 0.94
CA ALA A 27 -3.79 -6.66 2.33
C ALA A 27 -3.30 -7.97 2.96
N ASN A 28 -3.11 -9.04 2.16
CA ASN A 28 -2.49 -10.25 2.68
C ASN A 28 -1.09 -9.87 3.19
N ALA A 29 -0.78 -10.18 4.45
CA ALA A 29 0.43 -9.69 5.11
C ALA A 29 1.71 -10.05 4.31
N GLU A 30 1.70 -11.18 3.63
CA GLU A 30 2.77 -11.60 2.72
C GLU A 30 2.94 -10.69 1.50
N MET A 31 1.84 -10.21 0.89
CA MET A 31 1.93 -9.27 -0.23
C MET A 31 2.44 -7.90 0.23
N ARG A 32 2.01 -7.42 1.41
CA ARG A 32 2.58 -6.19 2.00
C ARG A 32 4.08 -6.31 2.20
N SER A 33 4.54 -7.43 2.75
CA SER A 33 5.97 -7.69 2.95
C SER A 33 6.73 -7.78 1.63
N ALA A 34 6.17 -8.45 0.61
CA ALA A 34 6.80 -8.55 -0.71
C ALA A 34 6.90 -7.19 -1.42
N ILE A 35 5.86 -6.36 -1.34
CA ILE A 35 5.86 -5.00 -1.91
C ILE A 35 6.85 -4.11 -1.15
N ALA A 36 6.87 -4.19 0.19
CA ALA A 36 7.80 -3.43 1.00
C ALA A 36 9.25 -3.80 0.67
N PHE A 37 9.55 -5.09 0.56
CA PHE A 37 10.86 -5.60 0.14
C PHE A 37 11.23 -5.12 -1.26
N ALA A 38 10.32 -5.20 -2.23
CA ALA A 38 10.56 -4.72 -3.59
C ALA A 38 10.81 -3.20 -3.65
N CYS A 39 10.08 -2.41 -2.85
CA CYS A 39 10.31 -0.96 -2.76
C CYS A 39 11.68 -0.66 -2.12
N ASP A 40 12.03 -1.37 -1.04
CA ASP A 40 13.29 -1.21 -0.32
C ASP A 40 14.51 -1.53 -1.20
N GLU A 41 14.48 -2.66 -1.90
CA GLU A 41 15.52 -3.04 -2.88
C GLU A 41 15.71 -2.00 -3.99
N MET A 42 14.66 -1.26 -4.32
CA MET A 42 14.69 -0.21 -5.33
C MET A 42 14.97 1.19 -4.74
N GLY A 43 15.12 1.32 -3.42
CA GLY A 43 15.34 2.59 -2.72
C GLY A 43 14.10 3.49 -2.59
N TYR A 44 12.91 2.96 -2.82
CA TYR A 44 11.64 3.67 -2.67
C TYR A 44 10.98 3.39 -1.31
N LYS A 45 10.26 4.37 -0.79
CA LYS A 45 9.39 4.15 0.37
C LYS A 45 8.12 3.44 -0.05
N CYS A 46 7.82 2.32 0.62
CA CYS A 46 6.58 1.60 0.38
C CYS A 46 5.38 2.39 0.92
N PRO A 47 4.30 2.60 0.11
CA PRO A 47 3.09 3.27 0.58
C PRO A 47 2.38 2.42 1.65
N THR A 48 1.83 3.08 2.66
CA THR A 48 0.98 2.43 3.66
C THR A 48 -0.40 2.16 3.07
N ILE A 49 -0.68 0.89 2.78
CA ILE A 49 -1.96 0.46 2.24
C ILE A 49 -2.98 0.37 3.38
N CYS A 50 -4.00 1.21 3.39
CA CYS A 50 -4.98 1.25 4.46
C CYS A 50 -6.39 1.47 3.91
N THR A 51 -7.39 1.02 4.64
CA THR A 51 -8.78 1.42 4.36
C THR A 51 -8.98 2.88 4.76
N PRO A 52 -9.96 3.59 4.17
CA PRO A 52 -10.34 4.93 4.64
C PRO A 52 -10.71 4.94 6.11
N GLN A 53 -11.32 3.86 6.62
CA GLN A 53 -11.68 3.70 8.02
C GLN A 53 -10.46 3.59 8.94
N GLU A 54 -9.39 2.92 8.49
CA GLU A 54 -8.10 2.88 9.20
C GLU A 54 -7.40 4.25 9.18
N LEU A 55 -7.46 4.98 8.06
CA LEU A 55 -6.82 6.30 7.94
C LEU A 55 -7.56 7.39 8.74
N MET A 56 -8.89 7.39 8.71
CA MET A 56 -9.73 8.33 9.47
C MET A 56 -9.76 8.01 10.98
N GLY A 57 -9.13 6.91 11.40
CA GLY A 57 -8.82 6.63 12.78
C GLY A 57 -10.03 6.61 13.70
N LYS A 58 -10.89 5.59 13.58
CA LYS A 58 -12.06 5.35 14.45
C LYS A 58 -12.98 6.57 14.58
N ASP A 59 -14.19 6.43 14.05
CA ASP A 59 -15.34 7.13 14.60
C ASP A 59 -15.30 7.07 16.14
N LEU A 60 -15.05 8.22 16.77
CA LEU A 60 -15.35 8.53 18.15
C LEU A 60 -16.31 9.70 18.14
#